data_AF-A0A512NNE6-F1
#
_entry.id   AF-A0A512NNE6-F1
#
_cell.length_a   1.000
_cell.length_b   1.000
_cell.length_c   1.000
_cell.angle_alpha   90.00
_cell.angle_beta   90.00
_cell.angle_gamma   90.00
#
_symmetry.space_group_name_H-M   'P 1'
#
loop_
_entity.id
_entity.type
_entity.pdbx_description
1 polymer ?
#
loop_
_entity_poly.entity_id
_entity_poly.type
_entity_poly.pdbx_seq_one_letter_code
_entity_poly.pdbx_strand_id
1 'polypeptide(L)'
;MGWTGGSDPLRQLALSFPTLDAALAYAKRQGLRTIVHHDAQSRRDQRDIAKRAFSDGTLRHLGLGRLEKSYGEAMAQASRGEEAQRQLSDAPMDVVLRSDLSVNEKRSILMNWAFDLHLILQRQSDYAAASRLSEIEEAVLKLEGSGGARPVAAAPREAA
;
A
#
# COMPACT_ATOMS: atom_id res chain seq x y z
N MET A 1 28.47 -32.93 -23.68
CA MET A 1 27.19 -33.66 -23.74
C MET A 1 26.63 -33.75 -22.32
N GLY A 2 26.02 -32.66 -21.83
CA GLY A 2 25.60 -32.52 -20.43
C GLY A 2 24.18 -33.08 -20.24
N TRP A 3 24.07 -34.18 -19.50
CA TRP A 3 22.79 -34.79 -19.15
C TRP A 3 22.26 -34.19 -17.86
N THR A 4 21.06 -33.62 -17.90
CA THR A 4 20.25 -33.35 -16.70
C THR A 4 19.71 -34.68 -16.17
N GLY A 5 20.57 -35.44 -15.48
CA GLY A 5 20.20 -36.67 -14.76
C GLY A 5 19.49 -36.35 -13.46
N GLY A 6 18.23 -35.91 -13.55
CA GLY A 6 17.35 -35.79 -12.39
C GLY A 6 16.64 -37.12 -12.14
N SER A 7 17.01 -37.81 -11.05
CA SER A 7 16.37 -39.07 -10.61
C SER A 7 15.05 -38.82 -9.88
N ASP A 8 14.16 -37.99 -10.45
CA ASP A 8 12.78 -37.86 -9.97
C ASP A 8 11.84 -38.60 -10.92
N PRO A 9 11.27 -39.76 -10.52
CA PRO A 9 10.34 -40.51 -11.35
C PRO A 9 8.96 -39.83 -11.46
N LEU A 10 8.70 -38.75 -10.71
CA LEU A 10 7.41 -38.06 -10.74
C LEU A 10 7.29 -37.17 -11.96
N ARG A 11 6.50 -37.65 -12.92
CA ARG A 11 6.10 -36.89 -14.11
C ARG A 11 5.28 -35.68 -13.66
N GLN A 12 5.76 -34.47 -13.98
CA GLN A 12 5.01 -33.24 -13.72
C GLN A 12 3.72 -33.25 -14.56
N LEU A 13 2.56 -33.11 -13.90
CA LEU A 13 1.25 -33.08 -14.54
C LEU A 13 0.60 -31.72 -14.33
N ALA A 14 0.10 -31.12 -15.42
CA ALA A 14 -0.71 -29.90 -15.36
C ALA A 14 -2.19 -30.27 -15.43
N LEU A 15 -2.96 -29.82 -14.44
CA LEU A 15 -4.41 -30.02 -14.37
C LEU A 15 -5.09 -28.66 -14.37
N SER A 16 -6.10 -28.49 -15.23
CA SER A 16 -6.90 -27.27 -15.29
C SER A 16 -8.19 -27.46 -14.51
N PHE A 17 -8.47 -26.52 -13.62
CA PHE A 17 -9.71 -26.48 -12.84
C PHE A 17 -10.45 -25.16 -13.09
N PRO A 18 -11.79 -25.17 -13.05
CA PRO A 18 -12.58 -23.96 -13.26
C PRO A 18 -12.48 -22.96 -12.10
N THR A 19 -12.19 -23.43 -10.88
CA THR A 19 -12.04 -22.59 -9.69
C THR A 19 -10.87 -23.05 -8.82
N LEU A 20 -10.35 -22.13 -8.00
CA LEU A 20 -9.34 -22.45 -7.00
C LEU A 20 -9.83 -23.49 -5.99
N ASP A 21 -11.10 -23.38 -5.56
CA ASP A 21 -11.69 -24.29 -4.58
C ASP A 21 -11.76 -25.74 -5.11
N ALA A 22 -12.07 -25.92 -6.39
CA ALA A 22 -12.04 -27.23 -7.04
C ALA A 22 -10.63 -27.83 -7.08
N ALA A 23 -9.61 -27.01 -7.36
CA ALA A 23 -8.21 -27.45 -7.35
C ALA A 23 -7.75 -27.84 -5.93
N LEU A 24 -8.11 -27.05 -4.92
CA LEU A 24 -7.80 -27.33 -3.50
C LEU A 24 -8.51 -28.59 -3.01
N ALA A 25 -9.79 -28.77 -3.35
CA ALA A 25 -10.54 -29.97 -3.01
C ALA A 25 -9.92 -31.22 -3.64
N TYR A 26 -9.48 -31.15 -4.90
CA TYR A 26 -8.78 -32.24 -5.56
C TYR A 26 -7.47 -32.58 -4.86
N ALA A 27 -6.62 -31.59 -4.60
CA ALA A 27 -5.33 -31.82 -3.96
C ALA A 27 -5.48 -32.37 -2.53
N LYS A 28 -6.48 -31.89 -1.76
CA LYS A 28 -6.82 -32.43 -0.44
C LYS A 28 -7.25 -33.89 -0.52
N ARG A 29 -8.07 -34.27 -1.52
CA ARG A 29 -8.47 -35.68 -1.74
C ARG A 29 -7.29 -36.57 -2.08
N GLN A 30 -6.30 -36.05 -2.80
CA GLN A 30 -5.10 -36.77 -3.19
C GLN A 30 -3.99 -36.74 -2.12
N GLY A 31 -4.21 -36.09 -0.98
CA GLY A 31 -3.20 -35.94 0.07
C GLY A 31 -1.97 -35.14 -0.35
N LEU A 32 -2.08 -34.29 -1.39
CA LEU A 32 -0.97 -33.52 -1.92
C LEU A 32 -0.73 -32.25 -1.08
N ARG A 33 0.54 -31.91 -0.86
CA ARG A 33 0.90 -30.60 -0.31
C ARG A 33 0.65 -29.53 -1.36
N THR A 34 -0.19 -28.55 -1.02
CA THR A 34 -0.59 -27.47 -1.93
C THR A 34 0.10 -26.16 -1.58
N ILE A 35 0.63 -25.49 -2.60
CA ILE A 35 1.04 -24.09 -2.52
C ILE A 35 0.14 -23.32 -3.49
N VAL A 36 -0.60 -22.33 -2.96
CA VAL A 36 -1.48 -21.50 -3.79
C VAL A 36 -0.68 -20.30 -4.32
N HIS A 37 -0.60 -20.19 -5.64
CA HIS A 37 -0.03 -19.01 -6.29
C HIS A 37 -1.17 -18.18 -6.88
N HIS A 38 -1.42 -17.01 -6.29
CA HIS A 38 -2.27 -16.01 -6.93
C HIS A 38 -1.53 -15.36 -8.10
N ASP A 39 -2.25 -15.04 -9.17
CA ASP A 39 -1.71 -14.26 -10.29
C ASP A 39 -1.29 -12.86 -9.82
N ALA A 40 -0.35 -12.25 -10.55
CA ALA A 40 0.17 -10.92 -10.26
C ALA A 40 -0.94 -9.88 -10.13
N GLN A 41 -1.99 -9.98 -10.96
CA GLN A 41 -3.12 -9.04 -10.92
C GLN A 41 -3.92 -9.19 -9.62
N SER A 42 -4.32 -10.39 -9.24
CA SER A 42 -5.09 -10.62 -8.01
C SER A 42 -4.32 -10.22 -6.75
N ARG A 43 -2.99 -10.40 -6.73
CA ARG A 43 -2.14 -9.92 -5.62
C ARG A 43 -2.11 -8.40 -5.53
N ARG A 44 -2.13 -7.71 -6.67
CA ARG A 44 -2.15 -6.24 -6.73
C ARG A 44 -3.47 -5.71 -6.19
N ASP A 45 -4.59 -6.23 -6.70
CA ASP A 45 -5.93 -5.80 -6.27
C ASP A 45 -6.11 -6.00 -4.75
N GLN A 46 -5.66 -7.14 -4.23
CA GLN A 46 -5.70 -7.41 -2.78
C GLN A 46 -4.81 -6.42 -1.99
N ARG A 47 -3.63 -6.08 -2.51
CA ARG A 47 -2.73 -5.09 -1.88
C ARG A 47 -3.36 -3.70 -1.87
N ASP A 48 -4.03 -3.30 -2.94
CA ASP A 48 -4.69 -1.99 -3.02
C ASP A 48 -5.87 -1.89 -2.05
N ILE A 49 -6.68 -2.94 -1.94
CA ILE A 49 -7.78 -3.02 -0.96
C ILE A 49 -7.23 -2.94 0.46
N ALA A 50 -6.19 -3.72 0.77
CA ALA A 50 -5.57 -3.71 2.09
C ALA A 50 -4.97 -2.33 2.42
N LYS A 51 -4.32 -1.69 1.45
CA LYS A 51 -3.75 -0.36 1.59
C LYS A 51 -4.84 0.70 1.82
N ARG A 52 -5.95 0.62 1.12
CA ARG A 52 -7.13 1.49 1.32
C ARG A 52 -7.67 1.34 2.74
N ALA A 53 -7.93 0.12 3.18
CA ALA A 53 -8.45 -0.16 4.50
C ALA A 53 -7.50 0.30 5.62
N PHE A 54 -6.20 0.08 5.44
CA PHE A 54 -5.17 0.59 6.34
C PHE A 54 -5.20 2.11 6.42
N SER A 55 -5.16 2.79 5.27
CA SER A 55 -5.21 4.26 5.20
C SER A 55 -6.42 4.83 5.93
N ASP A 56 -7.60 4.28 5.67
CA ASP A 56 -8.83 4.75 6.29
C ASP A 56 -8.79 4.51 7.82
N GLY A 57 -8.25 3.36 8.26
CA GLY A 57 -8.02 3.05 9.67
C GLY A 57 -7.06 4.04 10.35
N THR A 58 -5.91 4.32 9.74
CA THR A 58 -4.92 5.27 10.26
C THR A 58 -5.50 6.69 10.33
N LEU A 59 -6.22 7.14 9.31
CA LEU A 59 -6.85 8.47 9.33
C LEU A 59 -7.89 8.60 10.42
N ARG A 60 -8.71 7.56 10.67
CA ARG A 60 -9.65 7.55 11.80
C ARG A 60 -8.93 7.61 13.13
N HIS A 61 -7.84 6.84 13.28
CA HIS A 61 -7.01 6.85 14.48
C HIS A 61 -6.44 8.24 14.79
N LEU A 62 -6.02 8.97 13.75
CA LEU A 62 -5.48 10.33 13.85
C LEU A 62 -6.56 11.43 13.94
N GLY A 63 -7.86 11.09 13.97
CA GLY A 63 -8.95 12.09 13.96
C GLY A 63 -9.15 12.82 12.62
N LEU A 64 -8.59 12.26 11.54
CA LEU A 64 -8.61 12.79 10.18
C LEU A 64 -9.59 12.06 9.24
N GLY A 65 -10.56 11.30 9.78
CA GLY A 65 -11.50 10.48 8.98
C GLY A 65 -12.25 11.22 7.86
N ARG A 66 -12.43 12.55 7.97
CA ARG A 66 -13.00 13.38 6.89
C ARG A 66 -12.16 13.38 5.60
N LEU A 67 -10.89 13.01 5.68
CA LEU A 67 -9.93 13.02 4.57
C LEU A 67 -9.80 11.65 3.88
N GLU A 68 -10.51 10.61 4.34
CA GLU A 68 -10.48 9.26 3.74
C GLU A 68 -10.68 9.28 2.22
N LYS A 69 -11.66 10.07 1.75
CA LYS A 69 -11.92 10.20 0.31
C LYS A 69 -10.74 10.85 -0.43
N SER A 70 -10.22 11.96 0.10
CA SER A 70 -9.11 12.72 -0.51
C SER A 70 -7.81 11.93 -0.55
N TYR A 71 -7.47 11.23 0.53
CA TYR A 71 -6.31 10.34 0.58
C TYR A 71 -6.47 9.16 -0.38
N GLY A 72 -7.68 8.63 -0.42
CA GLY A 72 -8.03 7.58 -1.33
C GLY A 72 -7.88 7.94 -2.81
N GLU A 73 -8.31 9.14 -3.18
CA GLU A 73 -8.10 9.68 -4.54
C GLU A 73 -6.62 9.96 -4.80
N ALA A 74 -5.90 10.56 -3.84
CA ALA A 74 -4.47 10.81 -3.95
C ALA A 74 -3.66 9.52 -4.16
N MET A 75 -3.97 8.44 -3.43
CA MET A 75 -3.31 7.14 -3.61
C MET A 75 -3.70 6.43 -4.91
N ALA A 76 -4.90 6.68 -5.44
CA ALA A 76 -5.30 6.15 -6.74
C ALA A 76 -4.65 6.89 -7.91
N GLN A 77 -4.38 8.19 -7.73
CA GLN A 77 -3.74 9.07 -8.72
C GLN A 77 -2.21 8.97 -8.73
N ALA A 78 -1.60 8.57 -7.62
CA ALA A 78 -0.16 8.36 -7.56
C ALA A 78 0.26 7.32 -8.62
N SER A 79 0.98 7.79 -9.64
CA SER A 79 1.47 6.99 -10.74
C SER A 79 2.20 5.75 -10.20
N ARG A 80 1.69 4.57 -10.57
CA ARG A 80 2.26 3.26 -10.22
C ARG A 80 3.57 3.02 -10.99
N GLY A 81 4.62 3.77 -10.73
CA GLY A 81 5.90 3.64 -11.43
C GLY A 81 7.08 4.07 -10.56
N GLU A 82 7.91 3.10 -10.17
CA GLU A 82 9.34 3.19 -9.78
C GLU A 82 9.80 4.17 -8.67
N GLU A 83 9.00 5.14 -8.26
CA GLU A 83 9.38 6.19 -7.30
C GLU A 83 9.37 5.72 -5.83
N ALA A 84 8.61 4.66 -5.53
CA ALA A 84 8.54 4.08 -4.18
C ALA A 84 9.89 3.59 -3.65
N GLN A 85 10.81 3.18 -4.53
CA GLN A 85 12.13 2.67 -4.14
C GLN A 85 13.16 3.78 -3.86
N ARG A 86 13.02 4.96 -4.50
CA ARG A 86 13.94 6.11 -4.32
C ARG A 86 13.61 6.93 -3.07
N GLN A 87 12.42 6.78 -2.52
CA GLN A 87 11.85 7.67 -1.51
C GLN A 87 12.07 7.20 -0.07
N LEU A 88 12.40 5.92 0.18
CA LEU A 88 12.55 5.39 1.55
C LEU A 88 13.73 5.98 2.35
N SER A 89 14.62 6.76 1.72
CA SER A 89 15.76 7.41 2.37
C SER A 89 15.44 8.77 2.99
N ASP A 90 14.33 9.41 2.60
CA ASP A 90 13.97 10.74 3.09
C ASP A 90 13.30 10.65 4.47
N ALA A 91 13.50 11.64 5.36
CA ALA A 91 12.75 11.70 6.60
C ALA A 91 11.28 12.06 6.30
N PRO A 92 10.28 11.53 7.04
CA PRO A 92 8.86 11.82 6.80
C PRO A 92 8.56 13.32 6.81
N MET A 93 9.27 14.06 7.66
CA MET A 93 9.14 15.50 7.76
C MET A 93 9.69 16.23 6.52
N ASP A 94 10.71 15.69 5.84
CA ASP A 94 11.27 16.30 4.63
C ASP A 94 10.24 16.29 3.49
N VAL A 95 9.44 15.23 3.37
CA VAL A 95 8.33 15.14 2.39
C VAL A 95 7.30 16.24 2.63
N VAL A 96 7.03 16.60 3.89
CA VAL A 96 6.12 17.70 4.23
C VAL A 96 6.69 19.04 3.79
N LEU A 97 7.99 19.24 3.98
CA LEU A 97 8.71 20.50 3.65
C LEU A 97 8.96 20.70 2.15
N ARG A 98 8.96 19.62 1.36
CA ARG A 98 9.15 19.66 -0.09
C ARG A 98 8.11 20.52 -0.79
N SER A 99 8.52 21.63 -1.39
CA SER A 99 7.63 22.56 -2.12
C SER A 99 7.38 22.12 -3.56
N ASP A 100 8.19 21.20 -4.08
CA ASP A 100 8.09 20.61 -5.41
C ASP A 100 6.97 19.59 -5.53
N LEU A 101 6.48 19.07 -4.39
CA LEU A 101 5.39 18.09 -4.34
C LEU A 101 4.05 18.76 -4.04
N SER A 102 3.02 18.36 -4.78
CA SER A 102 1.64 18.70 -4.47
C SER A 102 1.19 18.05 -3.16
N VAL A 103 0.13 18.59 -2.56
CA VAL A 103 -0.45 18.02 -1.33
C VAL A 103 -0.87 16.55 -1.53
N ASN A 104 -1.44 16.21 -2.69
CA ASN A 104 -1.87 14.84 -2.97
C ASN A 104 -0.67 13.88 -3.11
N GLU A 105 0.42 14.32 -3.73
CA GLU A 105 1.65 13.53 -3.80
C GLU A 105 2.21 13.27 -2.40
N LYS A 106 2.31 14.30 -1.55
CA LYS A 106 2.75 14.14 -0.15
C LYS A 106 1.88 13.15 0.63
N ARG A 107 0.56 13.26 0.51
CA ARG A 107 -0.40 12.33 1.12
C ARG A 107 -0.15 10.89 0.67
N SER A 108 0.03 10.70 -0.64
CA SER A 108 0.25 9.37 -1.22
C SER A 108 1.58 8.76 -0.76
N ILE A 109 2.65 9.54 -0.69
CA ILE A 109 3.98 9.10 -0.29
C ILE A 109 3.97 8.67 1.17
N LEU A 110 3.52 9.55 2.08
CA LEU A 110 3.47 9.27 3.51
C LEU A 110 2.60 8.05 3.82
N MET A 111 1.43 7.94 3.19
CA MET A 111 0.52 6.82 3.45
C MET A 111 1.04 5.50 2.85
N ASN A 112 1.73 5.55 1.70
CA ASN A 112 2.41 4.38 1.15
C ASN A 112 3.52 3.87 2.08
N TRP A 113 4.33 4.77 2.64
CA TRP A 113 5.38 4.40 3.60
C TRP A 113 4.80 3.82 4.88
N ALA A 114 3.76 4.44 5.44
CA ALA A 114 3.06 3.93 6.62
C ALA A 114 2.55 2.50 6.38
N PHE A 115 1.99 2.23 5.20
CA PHE A 115 1.52 0.89 4.83
C PHE A 115 2.67 -0.12 4.70
N ASP A 116 3.77 0.25 4.05
CA ASP A 116 4.92 -0.66 3.89
C ASP A 116 5.56 -0.99 5.26
N LEU A 117 5.67 -0.02 6.18
CA LEU A 117 6.11 -0.26 7.56
C LEU A 117 5.12 -1.14 8.34
N HIS A 118 3.82 -0.92 8.16
CA HIS A 118 2.80 -1.77 8.78
C HIS A 118 2.94 -3.23 8.34
N LEU A 119 3.25 -3.49 7.06
CA LEU A 119 3.50 -4.85 6.57
C LEU A 119 4.77 -5.47 7.18
N ILE A 120 5.81 -4.67 7.44
CA ILE A 120 7.01 -5.13 8.15
C ILE A 120 6.66 -5.49 9.59
N LEU A 121 5.95 -4.60 10.30
CA LEU A 121 5.52 -4.79 11.68
C LEU A 121 4.60 -6.00 11.86
N GLN A 122 3.74 -6.30 10.89
CA GLN A 122 2.92 -7.51 10.91
C GLN A 122 3.74 -8.80 10.83
N ARG A 123 4.90 -8.77 10.17
CA ARG A 123 5.78 -9.94 10.02
C ARG A 123 6.73 -10.09 11.19
N GLN A 124 7.22 -8.98 11.72
CA GLN A 124 8.18 -8.93 12.80
C GLN A 124 7.96 -7.68 13.65
N SER A 125 7.96 -7.82 14.97
CA SER A 125 7.98 -6.66 15.86
C SER A 125 9.34 -5.98 15.77
N ASP A 126 9.37 -4.79 15.17
CA ASP A 126 10.58 -4.00 14.96
C ASP A 126 10.37 -2.59 15.53
N TYR A 127 11.11 -2.26 16.59
CA TYR A 127 11.00 -0.97 17.26
C TYR A 127 11.42 0.20 16.35
N ALA A 128 12.37 0.01 15.45
CA ALA A 128 12.78 1.06 14.52
C ALA A 128 11.67 1.34 13.51
N ALA A 129 11.01 0.30 13.01
CA ALA A 129 9.85 0.43 12.14
C ALA A 129 8.65 1.07 12.87
N ALA A 130 8.44 0.75 14.15
CA ALA A 130 7.39 1.35 14.97
C ALA A 130 7.64 2.84 15.22
N SER A 131 8.86 3.22 15.61
CA SER A 131 9.23 4.64 15.76
C SER A 131 9.05 5.41 14.46
N ARG A 132 9.46 4.82 13.33
CA ARG A 132 9.32 5.43 12.01
C ARG A 132 7.86 5.60 11.59
N LEU A 133 6.98 4.68 11.97
CA LEU A 133 5.54 4.81 11.73
C LEU A 133 4.98 6.02 12.50
N SER A 134 5.36 6.18 13.77
CA SER A 134 4.95 7.35 14.57
C SER A 134 5.45 8.67 13.97
N GLU A 135 6.67 8.72 13.43
CA GLU A 135 7.19 9.90 12.71
C GLU A 135 6.33 10.26 11.49
N ILE A 136 5.84 9.25 10.75
CA ILE A 136 4.96 9.45 9.60
C ILE A 136 3.59 9.97 10.04
N GLU A 137 3.04 9.46 11.13
CA GLU A 137 1.79 9.94 11.70
C GLU A 137 1.88 11.41 12.10
N GLU A 138 2.99 11.82 12.74
CA GLU A 138 3.26 13.23 13.06
C GLU A 138 3.38 14.09 11.79
N ALA A 139 4.08 13.60 10.77
CA ALA A 139 4.22 14.28 9.49
C ALA A 139 2.86 14.47 8.79
N VAL A 140 1.98 13.46 8.83
CA VAL A 140 0.60 13.55 8.30
C VAL A 140 -0.21 14.59 9.07
N LEU A 141 -0.15 14.59 10.41
CA LEU A 141 -0.84 15.60 11.22
C LEU A 141 -0.36 17.01 10.89
N LYS A 142 0.94 17.19 10.68
CA LYS A 142 1.52 18.50 10.33
C LYS A 142 1.22 18.93 8.91
N LEU A 143 1.18 18.01 7.95
CA LEU A 143 0.75 18.27 6.58
C LEU A 143 -0.69 18.81 6.54
N GLU A 144 -1.61 18.15 7.25
CA GLU A 144 -3.02 18.54 7.28
C GLU A 144 -3.27 19.76 8.19
N GLY A 145 -2.49 19.93 9.25
CA GLY A 145 -2.49 21.13 10.09
C GLY A 145 -1.98 22.37 9.36
N SER A 146 -0.96 22.21 8.51
CA SER A 146 -0.43 23.30 7.67
C SER A 146 -1.33 23.61 6.47
N GLY A 147 -2.07 22.61 5.96
CA GLY A 147 -3.10 22.77 4.93
C GLY A 147 -4.44 23.31 5.45
N GLY A 148 -4.66 23.31 6.77
CA GLY A 148 -5.86 23.83 7.44
C GLY A 148 -6.00 25.36 7.40
N ALA A 149 -4.94 26.08 7.04
CA ALA A 149 -4.94 27.54 6.85
C ALA A 149 -5.17 27.94 5.38
N ARG A 150 -6.25 27.44 4.77
CA ARG A 150 -6.92 28.18 3.71
C ARG A 150 -8.44 28.02 3.86
N PRO A 151 -9.09 28.85 4.70
CA PRO A 151 -10.45 29.23 4.37
C PRO A 151 -10.40 29.80 2.95
N VAL A 152 -11.25 29.28 2.06
CA VAL A 152 -11.56 29.96 0.81
C VAL A 152 -12.20 31.29 1.21
N ALA A 153 -11.35 32.31 1.38
CA ALA A 153 -11.76 33.67 1.61
C ALA A 153 -12.51 34.12 0.36
N ALA A 154 -13.77 34.46 0.58
CA ALA A 154 -14.64 35.13 -0.36
C ALA A 154 -14.00 36.43 -0.89
N ALA A 155 -14.25 36.73 -2.17
CA ALA A 155 -14.54 38.08 -2.69
C ALA A 155 -14.68 38.04 -4.23
N PRO A 156 -15.33 39.02 -4.89
CA PRO A 156 -16.44 39.89 -4.45
C PRO A 156 -17.61 39.91 -5.47
N ARG A 157 -18.67 40.64 -5.12
CA ARG A 157 -19.71 41.12 -6.04
C ARG A 157 -19.15 42.27 -6.91
N GLU A 158 -19.33 42.21 -8.22
CA GLU A 158 -19.48 43.35 -9.15
C GLU A 158 -20.55 42.90 -10.18
N ALA A 159 -21.77 43.44 -10.18
CA ALA A 159 -22.19 44.73 -10.72
C ALA A 159 -22.03 44.82 -12.25
N ALA A 160 -23.08 44.44 -12.98
CA ALA A 160 -23.50 44.99 -14.27
C ALA A 160 -25.00 44.70 -14.47
#